data_AF-A0A183GDV6-F1
#
_entry.id   AF-A0A183GDV6-F1
#
_cell.length_a   1.000
_cell.length_b   1.000
_cell.length_c   1.000
_cell.angle_alpha   90.00
_cell.angle_beta   90.00
_cell.angle_gamma   90.00
#
_symmetry.space_group_name_H-M   'P 1'
#
loop_
_entity.id
_entity.type
_entity.pdbx_description
1 polymer ?
#
loop_
_entity_poly.entity_id
_entity_poly.type
_entity_poly.pdbx_seq_one_letter_code
_entity_poly.pdbx_strand_id
1 'polypeptide(L)'
;MKIFERIVDRRIRDVVQLSTNQCGFVSGCGTVDAIHAVRLLLEKHREKQKPVHFAFLDLEKAFDRVPREVIWYALRQHGIPEELIEWVREYNFGCICYSIM
;
A
#
# COMPACT_ATOMS: atom_id res chain seq x y z
N MET A 1 -20.60 4.84 1.19
CA MET A 1 -20.84 6.30 1.08
C MET A 1 -19.65 6.88 0.33
N LYS A 2 -19.62 6.72 -1.01
CA LYS A 2 -18.37 6.74 -1.80
C LYS A 2 -17.65 8.09 -1.86
N ILE A 3 -18.36 9.19 -1.63
CA ILE A 3 -17.79 10.54 -1.69
C ILE A 3 -16.95 10.81 -0.44
N PHE A 4 -17.48 10.48 0.73
CA PHE A 4 -16.77 10.68 2.00
C PHE A 4 -15.53 9.80 2.09
N GLU A 5 -15.62 8.55 1.62
CA GLU A 5 -14.46 7.66 1.45
C GLU A 5 -13.34 8.32 0.64
N ARG A 6 -13.66 8.96 -0.50
CA ARG A 6 -12.67 9.66 -1.33
C ARG A 6 -12.06 10.88 -0.62
N ILE A 7 -12.83 11.57 0.21
CA ILE A 7 -12.34 12.72 0.96
C ILE A 7 -11.34 12.26 2.03
N VAL A 8 -11.68 11.19 2.76
CA VAL A 8 -10.80 10.60 3.79
C VAL A 8 -9.53 10.05 3.15
N ASP A 9 -9.63 9.31 2.04
CA ASP A 9 -8.47 8.78 1.29
C ASP A 9 -7.52 9.89 0.85
N ARG A 10 -8.06 10.98 0.28
CA ARG A 10 -7.24 12.13 -0.13
C ARG A 10 -6.48 12.72 1.05
N ARG A 11 -7.18 13.00 2.16
CA ARG A 11 -6.55 13.60 3.36
C ARG A 11 -5.45 12.72 3.94
N ILE A 12 -5.63 11.41 3.91
CA ILE A 12 -4.61 10.49 4.39
C ILE A 12 -3.40 10.46 3.44
N ARG A 13 -3.62 10.44 2.12
CA ARG A 13 -2.54 10.51 1.12
C ARG A 13 -1.74 11.82 1.17
N ASP A 14 -2.32 12.91 1.67
CA ASP A 14 -1.60 14.16 1.87
C ASP A 14 -0.56 14.07 3.01
N VAL A 15 -0.72 13.12 3.93
CA VAL A 15 0.18 12.91 5.09
C VAL A 15 1.15 11.75 4.85
N VAL A 16 0.69 10.67 4.23
CA VAL A 16 1.49 9.45 4.03
C VAL A 16 2.38 9.58 2.80
N GLN A 17 3.68 9.34 2.99
CA GLN A 17 4.59 9.06 1.88
C GLN A 17 4.74 7.54 1.71
N LEU A 18 4.34 7.04 0.54
CA LEU A 18 4.48 5.63 0.19
C LEU A 18 5.88 5.35 -0.34
N SER A 19 6.35 4.12 -0.13
CA SER A 19 7.61 3.66 -0.73
C SER A 19 7.55 3.72 -2.25
N THR A 20 8.67 4.07 -2.89
CA THR A 20 8.79 4.06 -4.36
C THR A 20 8.64 2.66 -4.96
N ASN A 21 8.77 1.61 -4.15
CA ASN A 21 8.59 0.23 -4.59
C ASN A 21 7.11 -0.22 -4.51
N GLN A 22 6.25 0.58 -3.87
CA GLN A 22 4.82 0.27 -3.77
C GLN A 22 4.13 0.60 -5.10
N CYS A 23 3.68 -0.43 -5.79
CA CYS A 23 2.96 -0.29 -7.05
C CYS A 23 1.44 -0.49 -6.88
N GLY A 24 1.01 -1.14 -5.79
CA GLY A 24 -0.41 -1.39 -5.51
C GLY A 24 -1.10 -0.16 -4.91
N PHE A 25 -2.28 0.18 -5.43
CA PHE A 25 -3.12 1.30 -4.94
C PHE A 25 -2.45 2.69 -4.99
N VAL A 26 -1.40 2.83 -5.80
CA VAL A 26 -0.71 4.10 -6.07
C VAL A 26 -1.19 4.64 -7.42
N SER A 27 -1.55 5.92 -7.44
CA SER A 27 -1.96 6.57 -8.70
C SER A 27 -0.75 6.67 -9.64
N GLY A 28 -0.95 6.29 -10.90
CA GLY A 28 0.12 6.35 -11.92
C GLY A 28 1.13 5.21 -11.87
N CYS A 29 0.95 4.21 -11.00
CA CYS A 29 1.74 2.99 -11.00
C CYS A 29 0.83 1.77 -11.11
N GLY A 30 1.04 0.95 -12.15
CA GLY A 30 0.24 -0.24 -12.42
C GLY A 30 1.05 -1.53 -12.36
N THR A 31 0.34 -2.65 -12.51
CA THR A 31 0.96 -3.99 -12.57
C THR A 31 1.97 -4.10 -13.72
N VAL A 32 1.74 -3.40 -14.83
CA VAL A 32 2.67 -3.38 -15.98
C VAL A 32 4.01 -2.77 -15.58
N ASP A 33 4.00 -1.66 -14.82
CA ASP A 33 5.22 -0.99 -14.36
C ASP A 33 6.00 -1.88 -13.40
N ALA A 34 5.30 -2.54 -12.47
CA ALA A 34 5.91 -3.48 -11.53
C ALA A 34 6.58 -4.67 -12.25
N ILE A 35 5.88 -5.29 -13.22
CA ILE A 35 6.43 -6.38 -14.03
C ILE A 35 7.63 -5.89 -14.85
N HIS A 36 7.55 -4.70 -15.42
CA HIS A 36 8.64 -4.12 -16.20
C HIS A 36 9.89 -3.89 -15.33
N ALA A 37 9.74 -3.35 -14.11
CA ALA A 37 10.83 -3.16 -13.16
C ALA A 37 11.53 -4.48 -12.81
N VAL A 38 10.75 -5.55 -12.58
CA VAL A 38 11.30 -6.89 -12.31
C VAL A 38 12.08 -7.44 -13.51
N ARG A 39 11.57 -7.23 -14.74
CA ARG A 39 12.26 -7.64 -15.98
C ARG A 39 13.59 -6.92 -16.17
N LEU A 40 13.61 -5.60 -15.98
CA LEU A 40 14.85 -4.81 -16.04
C LEU A 40 15.88 -5.29 -15.01
N LEU A 41 15.42 -5.65 -13.80
CA LEU A 41 16.30 -6.18 -12.76
C LEU A 41 16.91 -7.53 -13.17
N LEU A 42 16.11 -8.43 -13.75
CA LEU A 42 16.57 -9.71 -14.29
C LEU A 42 17.62 -9.54 -15.40
N GLU A 43 17.34 -8.69 -16.38
CA GLU A 43 18.22 -8.42 -17.52
C GLU A 43 19.57 -7.88 -17.06
N LYS A 44 19.57 -6.87 -16.19
CA LYS A 44 20.79 -6.24 -15.65
C LYS A 44 21.69 -7.21 -14.88
N HIS A 45 21.12 -8.19 -14.19
CA HIS A 45 21.92 -9.21 -13.50
C HIS A 45 22.43 -10.29 -14.44
N ARG A 46 21.63 -10.66 -15.44
CA ARG A 46 22.03 -11.58 -16.52
C ARG A 46 23.24 -11.04 -17.29
N GLU A 47 23.23 -9.75 -17.63
CA GLU A 47 24.38 -9.08 -18.27
C GLU A 47 25.67 -9.17 -17.45
N LYS A 48 25.56 -9.12 -16.12
CA LYS A 48 26.69 -9.21 -15.19
C LYS A 48 27.06 -10.64 -14.80
N GLN A 49 26.39 -11.64 -15.39
CA GLN A 49 26.50 -13.06 -15.03
C GLN A 49 26.36 -13.31 -13.51
N LYS A 50 25.51 -12.51 -12.84
CA LYS A 50 25.21 -12.68 -11.43
C LYS A 50 23.94 -13.51 -11.27
N PRO A 51 23.94 -14.54 -10.41
CA PRO A 51 22.71 -15.27 -10.10
C PRO A 51 21.72 -14.35 -9.39
N VAL A 52 20.43 -14.52 -9.70
CA VAL A 52 19.32 -13.85 -9.02
C VAL A 52 18.25 -14.87 -8.68
N HIS A 53 17.69 -14.76 -7.48
CA HIS A 53 16.57 -15.56 -7.02
C HIS A 53 15.40 -14.64 -6.69
N PHE A 54 14.20 -15.03 -7.10
CA PHE A 54 12.97 -14.32 -6.79
C PHE A 54 12.08 -15.18 -5.90
N ALA A 55 11.46 -14.55 -4.90
CA ALA A 55 10.40 -15.12 -4.11
C ALA A 55 9.14 -14.28 -4.33
N PHE A 56 8.04 -14.93 -4.70
CA PHE A 56 6.74 -14.30 -4.78
C PHE A 56 5.99 -14.61 -3.48
N LEU A 57 5.62 -13.56 -2.75
CA LEU A 57 4.81 -13.65 -1.54
C LEU A 57 3.41 -13.17 -1.88
N ASP A 58 2.42 -14.03 -1.63
CA ASP A 58 1.01 -13.70 -1.72
C ASP A 58 0.34 -13.96 -0.38
N LEU A 59 -0.42 -12.97 0.10
CA LEU A 59 -1.10 -13.04 1.39
C LEU A 59 -2.57 -13.42 1.18
N GLU A 60 -2.91 -14.65 1.56
CA GLU A 60 -4.28 -15.15 1.44
C GLU A 60 -5.24 -14.29 2.30
N LYS A 61 -6.24 -13.67 1.66
CA LYS A 61 -7.28 -12.85 2.31
C LYS A 61 -6.71 -11.74 3.20
N ALA A 62 -5.69 -11.02 2.72
CA ALA A 62 -5.02 -9.95 3.46
C ALA A 62 -6.01 -8.95 4.09
N PHE A 63 -7.06 -8.56 3.37
CA PHE A 63 -8.08 -7.62 3.86
C PHE A 63 -8.99 -8.17 4.97
N ASP A 64 -9.19 -9.49 5.01
CA ASP A 64 -10.07 -10.12 6.00
C ASP A 64 -9.29 -10.52 7.26
N ARG A 65 -7.99 -10.80 7.11
CA ARG A 65 -7.14 -11.35 8.18
C ARG A 65 -6.39 -10.30 8.99
N VAL A 66 -6.24 -9.08 8.49
CA VAL A 66 -5.53 -8.01 9.23
C VAL A 66 -6.40 -7.53 10.41
N PRO A 67 -5.91 -7.61 11.67
CA PRO A 67 -6.64 -7.07 12.80
C PRO A 67 -6.79 -5.55 12.71
N ARG A 68 -7.98 -5.02 13.00
CA ARG A 68 -8.26 -3.57 12.91
C ARG A 68 -7.37 -2.71 13.80
N GLU A 69 -6.97 -3.24 14.96
CA GLU A 69 -6.04 -2.56 15.88
C GLU A 69 -4.69 -2.26 15.22
N VAL A 70 -4.20 -3.18 14.37
CA VAL A 70 -2.95 -3.00 13.62
C VAL A 70 -3.08 -1.87 12.61
N ILE A 71 -4.26 -1.72 12.00
CA ILE A 71 -4.54 -0.63 11.06
C ILE A 71 -4.45 0.73 11.77
N TRP A 72 -5.09 0.88 12.93
CA TRP A 72 -5.04 2.15 13.67
C TRP A 72 -3.65 2.43 14.22
N TYR A 73 -2.95 1.39 14.67
CA TYR A 73 -1.54 1.52 15.07
C TYR A 73 -0.68 2.03 13.91
N ALA A 74 -0.80 1.44 12.72
CA ALA A 74 -0.06 1.87 11.53
C ALA A 74 -0.38 3.33 11.15
N LEU A 75 -1.66 3.72 11.15
CA LEU A 75 -2.06 5.11 10.86
C LEU A 75 -1.42 6.11 11.83
N ARG A 76 -1.34 5.78 13.12
CA ARG A 76 -0.64 6.63 14.11
C ARG A 76 0.87 6.70 13.84
N GLN A 77 1.50 5.58 13.46
CA GLN A 77 2.92 5.56 13.10
C GLN A 77 3.23 6.44 11.89
N HIS A 78 2.30 6.54 10.94
CA HIS A 78 2.40 7.43 9.78
C HIS A 78 2.02 8.89 10.06
N GLY A 79 1.73 9.25 11.32
CA GLY A 79 1.45 10.64 11.71
C GLY A 79 0.06 11.12 11.33
N ILE A 80 -0.89 10.22 11.10
CA ILE A 80 -2.28 10.60 10.81
C ILE A 80 -2.94 11.20 12.07
N PRO A 81 -3.59 12.37 11.96
CA PRO A 81 -4.35 12.96 13.07
C PRO A 81 -5.39 12.01 13.65
N GLU A 82 -5.52 11.96 14.99
CA GLU A 82 -6.43 11.03 15.67
C GLU A 82 -7.89 11.20 15.23
N GLU A 83 -8.32 12.43 14.92
CA GLU A 83 -9.65 12.73 14.36
C GLU A 83 -9.95 11.96 13.07
N LEU A 84 -8.95 11.82 12.17
CA LEU A 84 -9.10 11.05 10.93
C LEU A 84 -9.12 9.54 11.22
N ILE A 85 -8.39 9.09 12.24
CA ILE A 85 -8.36 7.68 12.67
C ILE A 85 -9.72 7.29 13.27
N GLU A 86 -10.35 8.18 14.04
CA GLU A 86 -11.69 7.99 14.57
C GLU A 86 -12.73 7.88 13.45
N TRP A 87 -12.65 8.73 12.42
CA TRP A 87 -13.53 8.61 11.24
C TRP A 87 -13.33 7.26 10.52
N VAL A 88 -12.09 6.82 10.35
CA VAL A 88 -11.80 5.50 9.78
C VAL A 88 -12.41 4.37 10.61
N ARG A 89 -12.32 4.46 11.94
CA ARG A 89 -12.86 3.47 12.88
C ARG A 89 -14.39 3.42 12.84
N GLU A 90 -15.04 4.56 12.90
CA GLU A 90 -16.50 4.67 12.99
C GLU A 90 -17.21 4.20 11.72
N TYR A 91 -16.67 4.56 10.56
CA TYR A 91 -17.28 4.25 9.27
C TYR A 91 -16.73 2.98 8.61
N ASN A 92 -15.83 2.24 9.29
CA ASN A 92 -15.25 0.99 8.84
C ASN A 92 -14.70 1.06 7.40
N PHE A 93 -13.92 2.11 7.10
CA PHE A 93 -13.29 2.28 5.78
C PHE A 93 -12.10 1.34 5.61
N GLY A 94 -12.37 0.04 5.48
CA GLY A 94 -11.35 -0.96 5.23
C GLY A 94 -10.46 -0.58 4.05
N CYS A 95 -11.04 -0.35 2.87
CA CYS A 95 -10.27 -0.16 1.62
C CYS A 95 -9.29 1.03 1.61
N ILE A 96 -9.51 2.09 2.39
CA ILE A 96 -8.68 3.30 2.33
C ILE A 96 -7.33 3.06 3.03
N CYS A 97 -7.33 2.27 4.10
CA CYS A 97 -6.16 2.13 4.97
C CYS A 97 -5.13 1.12 4.46
N TYR A 98 -5.53 0.23 3.55
CA TYR A 98 -4.64 -0.78 2.99
C TYR A 98 -3.70 -0.27 1.90
N SER A 99 -3.89 0.98 1.45
CA SER A 99 -2.92 1.62 0.55
C SER A 99 -1.66 2.09 1.30
N ILE A 100 -1.73 2.13 2.63
CA ILE A 100 -0.73 2.69 3.55
C ILE A 100 0.03 1.58 4.29
N MET A 101 -0.57 0.38 4.38
CA MET A 101 0.09 -0.84 4.83
C MET A 101 0.98 -1.44 3.75
#